data_AF-A0A564SVE7-F1
#
_entry.id   AF-A0A564SVE7-F1
#
_cell.length_a   1.000
_cell.length_b   1.000
_cell.length_c   1.000
_cell.angle_alpha   90.00
_cell.angle_beta   90.00
_cell.angle_gamma   90.00
#
_symmetry.space_group_name_H-M   'P 1'
#
loop_
_entity.id
_entity.type
_entity.pdbx_description
1 polymer ?
#
loop_
_entity_poly.entity_id
_entity_poly.type
_entity_poly.pdbx_seq_one_letter_code
_entity_poly.pdbx_strand_id
1 'polypeptide(L)'
;MLGKRLGKTFNNKTKGNSEKTEMVQLDLLTENRAADIQQKPIKGFHTAEEMQDSILDLCRSLSRKTSEGEFDCKIWVEKLETYLSNSADRLMYSSISNHIFNKTEQELGTFGTNLDFVLHYVERKVEDNPASEYWKKSFKNVLKFYDHSNLAIQQQKLVSKKRMDLEHEVESILAPKISEITKEMTQQLVGLIGIFTALSFIVFGGISSLDSIFGAVQETLNERQSVLPVLILADAWAFCMMNLLFGFMYFVIRITTLKKPAAEKAANIIQRYPVVFLCNYIILALLVLFSGMWFAEVNAVGKSVFEFFVDSKHSTWTFWIFVVLFIVFFGVLGWFLWKWYGSKKSSEK
;
A
#
# COMPACT_ATOMS: atom_id res chain seq x y z
N MET A 1 -26.03 35.10 98.56
CA MET A 1 -24.75 35.73 98.15
C MET A 1 -23.59 34.74 98.31
N LEU A 2 -23.48 33.79 97.39
CA LEU A 2 -22.50 32.68 97.43
C LEU A 2 -21.82 32.53 96.06
N GLY A 3 -21.26 33.64 95.55
CA GLY A 3 -20.77 33.72 94.17
C GLY A 3 -19.45 34.48 93.99
N LYS A 4 -18.64 34.67 95.04
CA LYS A 4 -17.36 35.41 94.93
C LYS A 4 -16.14 34.77 95.61
N ARG A 5 -16.24 33.56 96.17
CA ARG A 5 -15.09 32.85 96.79
C ARG A 5 -14.54 31.64 96.02
N LEU A 6 -15.12 31.26 94.88
CA LEU A 6 -14.65 30.14 94.06
C LEU A 6 -13.64 30.53 92.95
N GLY A 7 -13.33 31.82 92.79
CA GLY A 7 -12.44 32.31 91.72
C GLY A 7 -10.94 32.41 92.06
N LYS A 8 -10.53 32.29 93.34
CA LYS A 8 -9.12 32.50 93.73
C LYS A 8 -8.31 31.22 93.94
N THR A 9 -8.95 30.08 94.19
CA THR A 9 -8.25 28.79 94.35
C THR A 9 -7.97 28.07 93.04
N PHE A 10 -8.68 28.40 91.96
CA PHE A 10 -8.43 27.80 90.64
C PHE A 10 -7.28 28.44 89.85
N ASN A 11 -6.84 29.66 90.20
CA ASN A 11 -5.85 30.38 89.41
C ASN A 11 -4.38 30.15 89.84
N ASN A 12 -4.12 29.63 91.04
CA ASN A 12 -2.74 29.34 91.49
C ASN A 12 -2.25 27.94 91.12
N LYS A 13 -3.15 26.98 90.85
CA LYS A 13 -2.77 25.61 90.48
C LYS A 13 -2.40 25.47 88.99
N THR A 14 -2.93 26.35 88.14
CA THR A 14 -2.63 26.41 86.70
C THR A 14 -1.31 27.13 86.41
N LYS A 15 -0.94 28.15 87.20
CA LYS A 15 0.29 28.93 86.96
C LYS A 15 1.57 28.15 87.29
N GLY A 16 1.57 27.37 88.37
CA GLY A 16 2.73 26.53 88.74
C GLY A 16 3.00 25.34 87.82
N ASN A 17 2.01 24.92 87.01
CA ASN A 17 2.19 23.87 86.00
C ASN A 17 2.69 24.43 84.65
N SER A 18 2.42 25.71 84.37
CA SER A 18 2.88 26.39 83.15
C SER A 18 4.38 26.67 83.21
N GLU A 19 4.89 27.23 84.32
CA GLU A 19 6.33 27.55 84.46
C GLU A 19 7.23 26.31 84.48
N LYS A 20 6.76 25.20 85.07
CA LYS A 20 7.51 23.92 85.01
C LYS A 20 7.53 23.31 83.61
N THR A 21 6.47 23.51 82.82
CA THR A 21 6.41 23.02 81.45
C THR A 21 7.28 23.88 80.52
N GLU A 22 7.33 25.20 80.75
CA GLU A 22 8.18 26.13 80.01
C GLU A 22 9.68 25.98 80.32
N MET A 23 10.08 25.76 81.59
CA MET A 23 11.49 25.48 81.92
C MET A 23 11.96 24.14 81.34
N VAL A 24 11.12 23.09 81.36
CA VAL A 24 11.44 21.80 80.72
C VAL A 24 11.52 21.93 79.20
N GLN A 25 10.68 22.77 78.58
CA GLN A 25 10.77 23.07 77.14
C GLN A 25 12.02 23.88 76.78
N LEU A 26 12.46 24.81 77.63
CA LEU A 26 13.66 25.61 77.37
C LEU A 26 14.93 24.76 77.54
N ASP A 27 15.01 23.90 78.56
CA ASP A 27 16.14 22.98 78.72
C ASP A 27 16.20 21.95 77.57
N LEU A 28 15.06 21.42 77.12
CA LEU A 28 14.97 20.56 75.92
C LEU A 28 15.34 21.29 74.62
N LEU A 29 15.05 22.59 74.51
CA LEU A 29 15.46 23.40 73.34
C LEU A 29 16.95 23.74 73.37
N THR A 30 17.55 23.88 74.57
CA THR A 30 18.99 24.18 74.70
C THR A 30 19.85 22.92 74.52
N GLU A 31 19.37 21.75 74.98
CA GLU A 31 20.01 20.46 74.76
C GLU A 31 19.95 20.02 73.28
N ASN A 32 18.83 20.29 72.58
CA ASN A 32 18.70 20.03 71.14
C ASN A 32 19.49 21.00 70.25
N ARG A 33 19.82 22.22 70.72
CA ARG A 33 20.64 23.17 69.95
C ARG A 33 22.13 22.89 70.04
N ALA A 34 22.58 22.19 71.09
CA ALA A 34 23.97 21.75 71.24
C ALA A 34 24.28 20.46 70.45
N ALA A 35 23.25 19.69 70.06
CA ALA A 35 23.39 18.44 69.29
C ALA A 35 23.33 18.64 67.75
N ASP A 36 22.99 19.83 67.25
CA ASP A 36 22.87 20.13 65.80
C ASP A 36 24.18 20.62 65.15
N ILE A 37 25.34 20.33 65.76
CA ILE A 37 26.66 20.44 65.12
C ILE A 37 27.14 19.03 64.72
N GLN A 38 26.23 18.17 64.27
CA GLN A 38 26.58 16.93 63.57
C GLN A 38 26.13 17.01 62.11
N GLN A 39 27.14 17.21 61.24
CA GLN A 39 27.19 16.91 59.82
C GLN A 39 25.91 16.28 59.23
N LYS A 40 25.16 17.10 58.46
CA LYS A 40 24.04 16.66 57.63
C LYS A 40 24.48 15.49 56.73
N PRO A 41 23.91 14.28 56.85
CA PRO A 41 24.29 13.16 56.01
C PRO A 41 23.80 13.42 54.58
N ILE A 42 24.70 13.27 53.62
CA ILE A 42 24.43 13.33 52.18
C ILE A 42 23.46 12.18 51.85
N LYS A 43 22.20 12.50 51.54
CA LYS A 43 21.24 11.51 51.00
C LYS A 43 21.67 11.18 49.57
N GLY A 44 22.44 10.11 49.41
CA GLY A 44 22.73 9.53 48.10
C GLY A 44 21.46 9.03 47.42
N PHE A 45 21.50 8.87 46.09
CA PHE A 45 20.37 8.29 45.37
C PHE A 45 20.08 6.87 45.85
N HIS A 46 18.82 6.58 46.16
CA HIS A 46 18.39 5.28 46.67
C HIS A 46 17.89 4.36 45.56
N THR A 47 17.54 4.92 44.38
CA THR A 47 17.06 4.18 43.21
C THR A 47 17.70 4.66 41.91
N ALA A 48 17.67 3.80 40.88
CA ALA A 48 18.12 4.16 39.53
C ALA A 48 17.19 5.18 38.85
N GLU A 49 15.92 5.21 39.25
CA GLU A 49 14.91 6.14 38.75
C GLU A 49 15.22 7.59 39.19
N GLU A 50 15.58 7.79 40.46
CA GLU A 50 16.00 9.12 40.95
C GLU A 50 17.25 9.64 40.22
N MET A 51 18.22 8.75 39.92
CA MET A 51 19.39 9.09 39.11
C MET A 51 19.01 9.45 37.66
N GLN A 52 18.00 8.79 37.11
CA GLN A 52 17.50 9.07 35.77
C GLN A 52 16.76 10.41 35.71
N ASP A 53 15.90 10.70 36.67
CA ASP A 53 15.15 11.96 36.69
C ASP A 53 16.07 13.16 36.88
N SER A 54 17.05 13.05 37.78
CA SER A 54 18.00 14.14 38.04
C SER A 54 18.90 14.44 36.83
N ILE A 55 19.38 13.40 36.11
CA ILE A 55 20.17 13.63 34.88
C ILE A 55 19.29 14.18 33.74
N LEU A 56 18.01 13.76 33.67
CA LEU A 56 17.07 14.30 32.68
C LEU A 56 16.77 15.77 32.95
N ASP A 57 16.70 16.20 34.21
CA ASP A 57 16.54 17.61 34.55
C ASP A 57 17.75 18.45 34.11
N LEU A 58 18.97 17.92 34.22
CA LEU A 58 20.17 18.52 33.64
C LEU A 58 20.06 18.62 32.12
N CYS A 59 19.65 17.56 31.43
CA CYS A 59 19.45 17.56 29.97
C CYS A 59 18.35 18.55 29.53
N ARG A 60 17.24 18.60 30.27
CA ARG A 60 16.12 19.53 30.01
C ARG A 60 16.56 20.97 30.19
N SER A 61 17.38 21.27 31.20
CA SER A 61 17.89 22.63 31.42
C SER A 61 18.73 23.11 30.22
N LEU A 62 19.61 22.26 29.68
CA LEU A 62 20.39 22.56 28.46
C LEU A 62 19.51 22.73 27.22
N SER A 63 18.34 22.09 27.18
CA SER A 63 17.43 22.17 26.02
C SER A 63 16.52 23.41 26.03
N ARG A 64 16.53 24.22 27.10
CA ARG A 64 15.70 25.42 27.18
C ARG A 64 16.31 26.53 26.33
N LYS A 65 15.49 27.14 25.47
CA LYS A 65 15.85 28.37 24.78
C LYS A 65 15.83 29.51 25.80
N THR A 66 16.97 30.17 26.00
CA THR A 66 17.06 31.37 26.84
C THR A 66 16.70 32.58 25.96
N SER A 67 15.53 33.16 26.18
CA SER A 67 15.02 34.25 25.34
C SER A 67 15.72 35.59 25.58
N GLU A 68 16.28 35.83 26.77
CA GLU A 68 16.72 37.17 27.21
C GLU A 68 17.90 37.15 28.22
N GLY A 69 18.70 36.09 28.29
CA GLY A 69 19.84 36.04 29.21
C GLY A 69 20.86 34.94 28.87
N GLU A 70 22.11 35.14 29.27
CA GLU A 70 23.14 34.10 29.22
C GLU A 70 22.66 32.86 29.98
N PHE A 71 22.89 31.67 29.42
CA PHE A 71 22.62 30.41 30.10
C PHE A 71 23.40 30.37 31.43
N ASP A 72 22.71 30.10 32.54
CA ASP A 72 23.37 30.09 33.86
C ASP A 72 24.25 28.85 34.03
N CYS A 73 25.48 28.97 33.54
CA CYS A 73 26.50 27.93 33.56
C CYS A 73 26.86 27.54 34.99
N LYS A 74 26.87 28.50 35.93
CA LYS A 74 27.23 28.26 37.32
C LYS A 74 26.22 27.35 38.01
N ILE A 75 24.92 27.69 37.90
CA ILE A 75 23.84 26.88 38.47
C ILE A 75 23.85 25.48 37.85
N TRP A 76 24.15 25.36 36.56
CA TRP A 76 24.21 24.05 35.92
C TRP A 76 25.36 23.18 36.47
N VAL A 77 26.56 23.74 36.61
CA VAL A 77 27.72 23.03 37.17
C VAL A 77 27.47 22.61 38.62
N GLU A 78 26.87 23.47 39.43
CA GLU A 78 26.50 23.14 40.82
C GLU A 78 25.50 21.98 40.89
N LYS A 79 24.53 21.93 39.98
CA LYS A 79 23.58 20.80 39.86
C LYS A 79 24.27 19.52 39.42
N LEU A 80 25.22 19.60 38.49
CA LEU A 80 25.99 18.42 38.05
C LEU A 80 26.86 17.87 39.20
N GLU A 81 27.54 18.73 39.95
CA GLU A 81 28.36 18.29 41.10
C GLU A 81 27.49 17.71 42.23
N THR A 82 26.31 18.30 42.47
CA THR A 82 25.33 17.76 43.43
C THR A 82 24.85 16.38 43.00
N TYR A 83 24.55 16.21 41.71
CA TYR A 83 24.20 14.90 41.13
C TYR A 83 25.31 13.88 41.34
N LEU A 84 26.55 14.21 40.97
CA LEU A 84 27.69 13.28 41.03
C LEU A 84 28.07 12.91 42.47
N SER A 85 27.91 13.84 43.41
CA SER A 85 28.09 13.58 44.84
C SER A 85 27.08 12.56 45.36
N ASN A 86 25.85 12.56 44.83
CA ASN A 86 24.78 11.64 45.21
C ASN A 86 24.80 10.33 44.41
N SER A 87 25.47 10.28 43.24
CA SER A 87 25.52 9.12 42.33
C SER A 87 26.85 8.37 42.34
N ALA A 88 27.74 8.67 43.30
CA ALA A 88 29.09 8.10 43.37
C ALA A 88 29.90 8.31 42.06
N ASP A 89 29.88 9.54 41.54
CA ASP A 89 30.56 9.97 40.30
C ASP A 89 30.10 9.22 39.02
N ARG A 90 28.95 8.54 39.03
CA ARG A 90 28.39 7.82 37.87
C ARG A 90 27.42 8.70 37.07
N LEU A 91 27.59 8.72 35.74
CA LEU A 91 26.66 9.35 34.79
C LEU A 91 25.71 8.31 34.16
N MET A 92 24.42 8.63 34.09
CA MET A 92 23.41 7.81 33.42
C MET A 92 23.37 8.11 31.92
N TYR A 93 24.34 7.55 31.20
CA TYR A 93 24.51 7.68 29.76
C TYR A 93 23.28 7.30 28.91
N SER A 94 22.55 6.25 29.32
CA SER A 94 21.32 5.83 28.64
C SER A 94 20.25 6.93 28.64
N SER A 95 20.08 7.64 29.75
CA SER A 95 19.11 8.72 29.88
C SER A 95 19.50 9.94 29.05
N ILE A 96 20.80 10.27 28.99
CA ILE A 96 21.34 11.34 28.14
C ILE A 96 21.08 11.01 26.67
N SER A 97 21.46 9.80 26.23
CA SER A 97 21.25 9.34 24.86
C SER A 97 19.77 9.33 24.49
N ASN A 98 18.89 8.76 25.34
CA ASN A 98 17.45 8.75 25.07
C ASN A 98 16.86 10.16 24.96
N HIS A 99 17.30 11.10 25.79
CA HIS A 99 16.89 12.49 25.67
C HIS A 99 17.31 13.06 24.31
N ILE A 100 18.56 12.87 23.91
CA ILE A 100 19.10 13.37 22.63
C ILE A 100 18.37 12.75 21.43
N PHE A 101 18.16 11.44 21.41
CA PHE A 101 17.50 10.75 20.30
C PHE A 101 16.06 11.22 20.05
N ASN A 102 15.39 11.72 21.08
CA ASN A 102 14.03 12.24 21.01
C ASN A 102 13.94 13.73 20.63
N LYS A 103 15.07 14.38 20.34
CA LYS A 103 15.13 15.82 20.01
C LYS A 103 15.25 16.09 18.52
N THR A 104 14.65 17.19 18.09
CA THR A 104 14.81 17.71 16.72
C THR A 104 16.18 18.36 16.53
N GLU A 105 16.65 18.47 15.29
CA GLU A 105 17.95 19.07 14.99
C GLU A 105 18.12 20.50 15.55
N GLN A 106 17.04 21.29 15.55
CA GLN A 106 17.03 22.64 16.14
C GLN A 106 17.21 22.61 17.66
N GLU A 107 16.54 21.68 18.35
CA GLU A 107 16.67 21.53 19.80
C GLU A 107 18.06 21.01 20.19
N LEU A 108 18.64 20.12 19.38
CA LEU A 108 20.03 19.67 19.55
C LEU A 108 21.03 20.80 19.37
N GLY A 109 20.76 21.73 18.43
CA GLY A 109 21.58 22.93 18.27
C GLY A 109 21.59 23.77 19.54
N THR A 110 20.41 24.04 20.12
CA THR A 110 20.30 24.78 21.39
C THR A 110 21.00 24.03 22.54
N PHE A 111 20.75 22.73 22.65
CA PHE A 111 21.38 21.87 23.66
C PHE A 111 22.91 21.89 23.55
N GLY A 112 23.45 21.76 22.34
CA GLY A 112 24.88 21.77 22.07
C GLY A 112 25.52 23.11 22.41
N THR A 113 24.93 24.23 21.98
CA THR A 113 25.43 25.57 22.30
C THR A 113 25.45 25.85 23.80
N ASN A 114 24.38 25.50 24.53
CA ASN A 114 24.34 25.69 25.98
C ASN A 114 25.38 24.82 26.70
N LEU A 115 25.60 23.59 26.22
CA LEU A 115 26.60 22.69 26.77
C LEU A 115 28.04 23.17 26.50
N ASP A 116 28.26 23.79 25.34
CA ASP A 116 29.53 24.43 24.96
C ASP A 116 29.84 25.63 25.87
N PHE A 117 28.84 26.47 26.18
CA PHE A 117 28.98 27.56 27.15
C PHE A 117 29.38 27.07 28.54
N VAL A 118 28.81 25.95 29.00
CA VAL A 118 29.20 25.33 30.28
C VAL A 118 30.63 24.84 30.25
N LEU A 119 31.07 24.19 29.16
CA LEU A 119 32.43 23.71 29.02
C LEU A 119 33.43 24.87 29.11
N HIS A 120 33.23 25.91 28.30
CA HIS A 120 34.07 27.12 28.29
C HIS A 120 34.06 27.86 29.63
N TYR A 121 32.92 27.90 30.33
CA TYR A 121 32.84 28.47 31.66
C TYR A 121 33.79 27.76 32.64
N VAL A 122 33.82 26.44 32.62
CA VAL A 122 34.66 25.66 33.53
C VAL A 122 36.14 25.68 33.11
N GLU A 123 36.44 25.68 31.81
CA GLU A 123 37.80 25.87 31.28
C GLU A 123 38.40 27.19 31.80
N ARG A 124 37.68 28.29 31.65
CA ARG A 124 38.12 29.61 32.14
C ARG A 124 38.35 29.61 33.65
N LYS A 125 37.52 28.91 34.43
CA LYS A 125 37.69 28.81 35.89
C LYS A 125 38.92 28.00 36.29
N VAL A 126 39.28 26.98 35.52
CA VAL A 126 40.53 26.21 35.70
C VAL A 126 41.74 27.07 35.36
N GLU A 127 41.69 27.86 34.28
CA GLU A 127 42.75 28.79 33.89
C GLU A 127 42.97 29.89 34.93
N ASP A 128 41.88 30.48 35.44
CA ASP A 128 41.94 31.51 36.49
C ASP A 128 42.48 30.95 37.82
N ASN A 129 42.28 29.65 38.10
CA ASN A 129 42.62 29.01 39.38
C ASN A 129 43.32 27.65 39.18
N PRO A 130 44.55 27.61 38.65
CA PRO A 130 45.21 26.37 38.25
C PRO A 130 45.58 25.45 39.42
N ALA A 131 45.63 25.97 40.65
CA ALA A 131 45.87 25.20 41.87
C ALA A 131 44.59 24.55 42.44
N SER A 132 43.39 24.95 41.98
CA SER A 132 42.13 24.43 42.50
C SER A 132 41.86 23.00 42.04
N GLU A 133 41.83 22.06 42.97
CA GLU A 133 41.45 20.67 42.69
C GLU A 133 39.95 20.54 42.36
N TYR A 134 39.12 21.39 42.97
CA TYR A 134 37.68 21.46 42.71
C TYR A 134 37.38 21.72 41.23
N TRP A 135 37.93 22.81 40.67
CA TRP A 135 37.66 23.17 39.26
C TRP A 135 38.21 22.13 38.28
N LYS A 136 39.33 21.47 38.60
CA LYS A 136 39.85 20.35 37.81
C LYS A 136 38.92 19.14 37.82
N LYS A 137 38.30 18.82 38.97
CA LYS A 137 37.29 17.75 39.06
C LYS A 137 36.06 18.11 38.24
N SER A 138 35.53 19.32 38.41
CA SER A 138 34.37 19.78 37.63
C SER A 138 34.61 19.82 36.14
N PHE A 139 35.80 20.23 35.69
CA PHE A 139 36.17 20.15 34.28
C PHE A 139 36.08 18.73 33.75
N LYS A 140 36.66 17.74 34.44
CA LYS A 140 36.59 16.33 34.03
C LYS A 140 35.15 15.82 33.99
N ASN A 141 34.31 16.23 34.93
CA ASN A 141 32.91 15.82 35.01
C ASN A 141 32.07 16.40 33.85
N VAL A 142 32.23 17.69 33.59
CA VAL A 142 31.60 18.38 32.46
C VAL A 142 32.08 17.78 31.15
N LEU A 143 33.39 17.53 31.01
CA LEU A 143 33.97 16.94 29.81
C LEU A 143 33.40 15.54 29.51
N LYS A 144 33.22 14.69 30.54
CA LYS A 144 32.55 13.39 30.37
C LYS A 144 31.11 13.51 29.89
N PHE A 145 30.37 14.49 30.40
CA PHE A 145 29.00 14.75 29.97
C PHE A 145 28.96 15.28 28.53
N TYR A 146 29.87 16.20 28.21
CA TYR A 146 30.06 16.79 26.88
C TYR A 146 30.36 15.72 25.83
N ASP A 147 31.37 14.89 26.08
CA ASP A 147 31.81 13.83 25.16
C ASP A 147 30.67 12.83 24.87
N HIS A 148 30.00 12.33 25.91
CA HIS A 148 28.90 11.38 25.74
C HIS A 148 27.68 12.01 25.03
N SER A 149 27.39 13.28 25.30
CA SER A 149 26.33 14.01 24.61
C SER A 149 26.64 14.19 23.13
N ASN A 150 27.88 14.58 22.80
CA ASN A 150 28.30 14.74 21.41
C ASN A 150 28.29 13.42 20.66
N LEU A 151 28.74 12.32 21.29
CA LEU A 151 28.65 10.99 20.70
C LEU A 151 27.19 10.63 20.39
N ALA A 152 26.26 10.84 21.32
CA ALA A 152 24.84 10.57 21.11
C ALA A 152 24.24 11.45 20.01
N ILE A 153 24.62 12.73 19.91
CA ILE A 153 24.19 13.62 18.83
C ILE A 153 24.65 13.10 17.47
N GLN A 154 25.92 12.66 17.35
CA GLN A 154 26.45 12.09 16.12
C GLN A 154 25.76 10.79 15.75
N GLN A 155 25.51 9.91 16.73
CA GLN A 155 24.79 8.66 16.51
C GLN A 155 23.36 8.91 16.01
N GLN A 156 22.65 9.87 16.60
CA GLN A 156 21.31 10.23 16.14
C GLN A 156 21.31 10.78 14.71
N LYS A 157 22.28 11.64 14.36
CA LYS A 157 22.43 12.15 12.98
C LYS A 157 22.65 11.02 11.97
N LEU A 158 23.52 10.06 12.30
CA LEU A 158 23.76 8.89 11.45
C LEU A 158 22.51 8.03 11.26
N VAL A 159 21.78 7.75 12.35
CA VAL A 159 20.53 6.98 12.30
C VAL A 159 19.46 7.71 11.48
N SER A 160 19.31 9.02 11.69
CA SER A 160 18.36 9.85 10.94
C SER A 160 18.66 9.85 9.44
N LYS A 161 19.93 10.04 9.06
CA LYS A 161 20.38 9.95 7.67
C LYS A 161 20.05 8.59 7.06
N LYS A 162 20.42 7.51 7.75
CA LYS A 162 20.17 6.14 7.27
C LYS A 162 18.67 5.86 7.10
N ARG A 163 17.82 6.40 7.98
CA ARG A 163 16.36 6.29 7.85
C ARG A 163 15.85 7.01 6.61
N MET A 164 16.30 8.24 6.34
CA MET A 164 15.93 8.97 5.13
C MET A 164 16.38 8.25 3.86
N ASP A 165 17.61 7.72 3.85
CA ASP A 165 18.15 6.95 2.72
C ASP A 165 17.29 5.70 2.45
N LEU A 166 16.90 4.98 3.51
CA LEU A 166 16.01 3.81 3.40
C LEU A 166 14.59 4.19 2.94
N GLU A 167 14.01 5.27 3.46
CA GLU A 167 12.69 5.75 3.04
C GLU A 167 12.70 6.11 1.55
N HIS A 168 13.74 6.81 1.08
CA HIS A 168 13.92 7.11 -0.34
C HIS A 168 14.12 5.84 -1.19
N GLU A 169 14.93 4.88 -0.74
CA GLU A 169 15.13 3.63 -1.47
C GLU A 169 13.81 2.85 -1.59
N VAL A 170 13.07 2.71 -0.49
CA VAL A 170 11.75 2.06 -0.49
C VAL A 170 10.78 2.78 -1.41
N GLU A 171 10.70 4.11 -1.36
CA GLU A 171 9.82 4.89 -2.23
C GLU A 171 10.21 4.73 -3.71
N SER A 172 11.50 4.80 -4.02
CA SER A 172 12.02 4.67 -5.39
C SER A 172 11.74 3.29 -6.02
N ILE A 173 11.64 2.24 -5.20
CA ILE A 173 11.34 0.87 -5.65
C ILE A 173 9.84 0.62 -5.67
N LEU A 174 9.11 1.08 -4.64
CA LEU A 174 7.72 0.73 -4.43
C LEU A 174 6.77 1.59 -5.27
N ALA A 175 7.03 2.90 -5.40
CA ALA A 175 6.20 3.81 -6.19
C ALA A 175 6.06 3.37 -7.66
N PRO A 176 7.15 3.04 -8.40
CA PRO A 176 7.01 2.58 -9.78
C PRO A 176 6.29 1.23 -9.87
N LYS A 177 6.56 0.30 -8.93
CA LYS A 177 5.87 -1.00 -8.90
C LYS A 177 4.36 -0.85 -8.65
N ILE A 178 3.95 0.01 -7.72
CA ILE A 178 2.54 0.31 -7.46
C ILE A 178 1.91 0.94 -8.71
N SER A 179 2.60 1.87 -9.37
CA SER A 179 2.12 2.50 -10.60
C SER A 179 1.93 1.48 -11.73
N GLU A 180 2.90 0.59 -11.93
CA GLU A 180 2.84 -0.48 -12.93
C GLU A 180 1.69 -1.45 -12.66
N ILE A 181 1.54 -1.93 -11.42
CA ILE A 181 0.43 -2.80 -11.01
C ILE A 181 -0.91 -2.10 -11.22
N THR A 182 -1.03 -0.83 -10.81
CA THR A 182 -2.28 -0.07 -10.95
C THR A 182 -2.63 0.15 -12.42
N LYS A 183 -1.63 0.39 -13.27
CA LYS A 183 -1.80 0.50 -14.72
C LYS A 183 -2.27 -0.81 -15.32
N GLU A 184 -1.66 -1.94 -14.95
CA GLU A 184 -2.05 -3.28 -15.42
C GLU A 184 -3.50 -3.60 -15.00
N MET A 185 -3.85 -3.37 -13.73
CA MET A 185 -5.21 -3.58 -13.22
C MET A 185 -6.24 -2.73 -13.97
N THR A 186 -5.89 -1.47 -14.25
CA THR A 186 -6.77 -0.55 -14.98
C THR A 186 -6.95 -1.01 -16.44
N GLN A 187 -5.90 -1.49 -17.10
CA GLN A 187 -5.97 -2.08 -18.45
C GLN A 187 -6.84 -3.33 -18.47
N GLN A 188 -6.72 -4.21 -17.47
CA GLN A 188 -7.57 -5.40 -17.33
C GLN A 188 -9.04 -5.02 -17.10
N LEU A 189 -9.31 -4.01 -16.26
CA LEU A 189 -10.67 -3.51 -16.02
C LEU A 189 -11.30 -2.92 -17.28
N VAL A 190 -10.58 -2.05 -17.99
CA VAL A 190 -11.01 -1.53 -19.30
C VAL A 190 -11.29 -2.67 -20.26
N GLY A 191 -10.48 -3.73 -20.20
CA GLY A 191 -10.69 -4.93 -20.97
C GLY A 191 -11.95 -5.71 -20.65
N LEU A 192 -12.21 -5.94 -19.37
CA LEU A 192 -13.42 -6.59 -18.90
C LEU A 192 -14.66 -5.80 -19.35
N ILE A 193 -14.65 -4.47 -19.17
CA ILE A 193 -15.73 -3.58 -19.61
C ILE A 193 -15.90 -3.66 -21.13
N GLY A 194 -14.80 -3.70 -21.89
CA GLY A 194 -14.81 -3.85 -23.34
C GLY A 194 -15.44 -5.18 -23.79
N ILE A 195 -15.07 -6.31 -23.18
CA ILE A 195 -15.66 -7.63 -23.45
C ILE A 195 -17.15 -7.63 -23.09
N PHE A 196 -17.52 -7.09 -21.93
CA PHE A 196 -18.91 -7.06 -21.50
C PHE A 196 -19.79 -6.21 -22.43
N THR A 197 -19.28 -5.07 -22.86
CA THR A 197 -19.95 -4.21 -23.85
C THR A 197 -20.09 -4.92 -25.20
N ALA A 198 -19.06 -5.65 -25.64
CA ALA A 198 -19.10 -6.52 -26.83
C ALA A 198 -20.31 -7.46 -26.79
N LEU A 199 -20.35 -8.24 -25.71
CA LEU A 199 -21.29 -9.33 -25.55
C LEU A 199 -22.70 -8.78 -25.45
N SER A 200 -22.87 -7.65 -24.76
CA SER A 200 -24.16 -6.95 -24.67
C SER A 200 -24.65 -6.47 -26.04
N PHE A 201 -23.80 -5.83 -26.84
CA PHE A 201 -24.19 -5.41 -28.20
C PHE A 201 -24.47 -6.58 -29.13
N ILE A 202 -23.70 -7.66 -29.04
CA ILE A 202 -23.91 -8.87 -29.83
C ILE A 202 -25.22 -9.56 -29.43
N VAL A 203 -25.49 -9.71 -28.14
CA VAL A 203 -26.70 -10.40 -27.66
C VAL A 203 -27.94 -9.57 -27.90
N PHE A 204 -27.98 -8.31 -27.42
CA PHE A 204 -29.16 -7.47 -27.58
C PHE A 204 -29.35 -6.97 -29.00
N GLY A 205 -28.26 -6.52 -29.65
CA GLY A 205 -28.30 -6.10 -31.04
C GLY A 205 -28.53 -7.27 -31.99
N GLY A 206 -27.96 -8.44 -31.70
CA GLY A 206 -28.17 -9.64 -32.50
C GLY A 206 -29.61 -10.13 -32.43
N ILE A 207 -30.16 -10.31 -31.23
CA ILE A 207 -31.56 -10.76 -31.06
C ILE A 207 -32.53 -9.77 -31.69
N SER A 208 -32.35 -8.46 -31.44
CA SER A 208 -33.23 -7.42 -32.01
C SER A 208 -33.16 -7.35 -33.54
N SER A 209 -31.96 -7.52 -34.12
CA SER A 209 -31.79 -7.57 -35.58
C SER A 209 -32.44 -8.81 -36.18
N LEU A 210 -32.28 -9.98 -35.57
CA LEU A 210 -32.88 -11.23 -36.04
C LEU A 210 -34.41 -11.15 -35.97
N ASP A 211 -34.95 -10.62 -34.88
CA ASP A 211 -36.39 -10.43 -34.69
C ASP A 211 -36.99 -9.49 -35.76
N SER A 212 -36.32 -8.38 -36.05
CA SER A 212 -36.75 -7.43 -37.10
C SER A 212 -36.73 -8.06 -38.50
N ILE A 213 -35.69 -8.84 -38.80
CA ILE A 213 -35.55 -9.55 -40.08
C ILE A 213 -36.62 -10.63 -40.20
N PHE A 214 -36.86 -11.38 -39.12
CA PHE A 214 -37.88 -12.42 -39.09
C PHE A 214 -39.28 -11.81 -39.27
N GLY A 215 -39.57 -10.67 -38.64
CA GLY A 215 -40.81 -9.91 -38.85
C GLY A 215 -41.02 -9.50 -40.31
N ALA A 216 -39.99 -8.95 -40.96
CA ALA A 216 -40.06 -8.54 -42.37
C ALA A 216 -40.28 -9.71 -43.34
N VAL A 217 -39.69 -10.88 -43.04
CA VAL A 217 -39.87 -12.07 -43.88
C VAL A 217 -41.18 -12.80 -43.60
N GLN A 218 -41.67 -12.80 -42.36
CA GLN A 218 -42.97 -13.37 -42.03
C GLN A 218 -44.10 -12.69 -42.82
N GLU A 219 -44.02 -11.37 -43.02
CA GLU A 219 -44.97 -10.63 -43.86
C GLU A 219 -44.93 -11.11 -45.33
N THR A 220 -43.74 -11.42 -45.84
CA THR A 220 -43.52 -11.91 -47.21
C THR A 220 -43.88 -13.40 -47.38
N LEU A 221 -43.81 -14.20 -46.30
CA LEU A 221 -44.09 -15.64 -46.30
C LEU A 221 -45.57 -16.00 -46.22
N ASN A 222 -46.44 -15.09 -45.79
CA ASN A 222 -47.89 -15.37 -45.75
C ASN A 222 -48.47 -15.72 -47.14
N GLU A 223 -47.72 -15.47 -48.23
CA GLU A 223 -48.05 -15.88 -49.61
C GLU A 223 -47.36 -17.18 -50.10
N ARG A 224 -46.31 -17.69 -49.42
CA ARG A 224 -45.57 -18.90 -49.84
C ARG A 224 -45.33 -19.85 -48.66
N GLN A 225 -45.91 -21.05 -48.69
CA GLN A 225 -45.86 -22.08 -47.63
C GLN A 225 -44.48 -22.74 -47.37
N SER A 226 -43.36 -22.15 -47.80
CA SER A 226 -42.03 -22.78 -47.68
C SER A 226 -41.12 -22.04 -46.70
N VAL A 227 -40.48 -22.78 -45.79
CA VAL A 227 -39.61 -22.29 -44.70
C VAL A 227 -38.19 -21.98 -45.19
N LEU A 228 -37.84 -22.41 -46.40
CA LEU A 228 -36.48 -22.31 -46.96
C LEU A 228 -35.94 -20.86 -47.08
N PRO A 229 -36.71 -19.82 -47.45
CA PRO A 229 -36.20 -18.45 -47.54
C PRO A 229 -35.76 -17.87 -46.20
N VAL A 230 -36.46 -18.23 -45.12
CA VAL A 230 -36.13 -17.81 -43.76
C VAL A 230 -34.81 -18.42 -43.34
N LEU A 231 -34.57 -19.70 -43.67
CA LEU A 231 -33.32 -20.38 -43.35
C LEU A 231 -32.14 -19.77 -44.10
N ILE A 232 -32.28 -19.45 -45.39
CA ILE A 232 -31.24 -18.77 -46.16
C ILE A 232 -30.90 -17.41 -45.55
N LEU A 233 -31.91 -16.65 -45.14
CA LEU A 233 -31.72 -15.34 -44.54
C LEU A 233 -31.11 -15.43 -43.14
N ALA A 234 -31.51 -16.41 -42.33
CA ALA A 234 -30.93 -16.69 -41.02
C ALA A 234 -29.45 -17.08 -41.13
N ASP A 235 -29.08 -17.88 -42.13
CA ASP A 235 -27.68 -18.26 -42.39
C ASP A 235 -26.85 -17.08 -42.91
N ALA A 236 -27.41 -16.25 -43.80
CA ALA A 236 -26.75 -15.03 -44.26
C ALA A 236 -26.52 -14.05 -43.10
N TRP A 237 -27.50 -13.92 -42.20
CA TRP A 237 -27.38 -13.14 -40.98
C TRP A 237 -26.35 -13.72 -40.01
N ALA A 238 -26.36 -15.03 -39.78
CA ALA A 238 -25.40 -15.71 -38.91
C ALA A 238 -23.96 -15.56 -39.44
N PHE A 239 -23.77 -15.63 -40.75
CA PHE A 239 -22.48 -15.35 -41.39
C PHE A 239 -22.02 -13.91 -41.13
N CYS A 240 -22.91 -12.92 -41.28
CA CYS A 240 -22.60 -11.53 -41.00
C CYS A 240 -22.22 -11.31 -39.52
N MET A 241 -23.04 -11.82 -38.60
CA MET A 241 -22.82 -11.69 -37.15
C MET A 241 -21.53 -12.38 -36.68
N MET A 242 -21.20 -13.55 -37.22
CA MET A 242 -19.97 -14.26 -36.88
C MET A 242 -18.71 -13.45 -37.24
N ASN A 243 -18.71 -12.80 -38.41
CA ASN A 243 -17.60 -11.95 -38.84
C ASN A 243 -17.52 -10.64 -38.04
N LEU A 244 -18.66 -10.05 -37.68
CA LEU A 244 -18.72 -8.87 -36.82
C LEU A 244 -18.19 -9.19 -35.42
N LEU A 245 -18.61 -10.30 -34.82
CA LEU A 245 -18.13 -10.78 -33.52
C LEU A 245 -16.62 -11.00 -33.55
N PHE A 246 -16.11 -11.66 -34.59
CA PHE A 246 -14.67 -11.88 -34.75
C PHE A 246 -13.90 -10.55 -34.82
N GLY A 247 -14.38 -9.60 -35.63
CA GLY A 247 -13.78 -8.26 -35.72
C GLY A 247 -13.80 -7.54 -34.37
N PHE A 248 -14.93 -7.55 -33.68
CA PHE A 248 -15.06 -6.93 -32.36
C PHE A 248 -14.11 -7.56 -31.33
N MET A 249 -14.09 -8.89 -31.23
CA MET A 249 -13.22 -9.62 -30.31
C MET A 249 -11.74 -9.37 -30.61
N TYR A 250 -11.38 -9.24 -31.90
CA TYR A 250 -10.03 -8.85 -32.31
C TYR A 250 -9.66 -7.45 -31.80
N PHE A 251 -10.56 -6.47 -31.88
CA PHE A 251 -10.35 -5.13 -31.32
C PHE A 251 -10.23 -5.15 -29.80
N VAL A 252 -11.05 -5.93 -29.11
CA VAL A 252 -10.98 -6.08 -27.65
C VAL A 252 -9.64 -6.67 -27.23
N ILE A 253 -9.16 -7.74 -27.87
CA ILE A 253 -7.84 -8.32 -27.59
C ILE A 253 -6.72 -7.30 -27.85
N ARG A 254 -6.87 -6.43 -28.86
CA ARG A 254 -5.92 -5.34 -29.15
C ARG A 254 -5.91 -4.25 -28.08
N ILE A 255 -7.08 -3.85 -27.57
CA ILE A 255 -7.23 -2.82 -26.53
C ILE A 255 -6.74 -3.32 -25.18
N THR A 256 -6.98 -4.59 -24.86
CA THR A 256 -6.59 -5.19 -23.58
C THR A 256 -5.12 -5.54 -23.46
N THR A 257 -4.36 -5.48 -24.56
CA THR A 257 -2.94 -5.85 -24.61
C THR A 257 -2.63 -7.20 -23.94
N LEU A 258 -3.63 -8.09 -23.86
CA LEU A 258 -3.44 -9.44 -23.35
C LEU A 258 -2.33 -10.09 -24.18
N LYS A 259 -1.35 -10.70 -23.51
CA LYS A 259 -0.28 -11.45 -24.19
C LYS A 259 -0.97 -12.36 -25.20
N LYS A 260 -0.62 -12.17 -26.48
CA LYS A 260 -1.17 -12.98 -27.58
C LYS A 260 -0.99 -14.45 -27.17
N PRO A 261 -2.04 -15.30 -27.22
CA PRO A 261 -1.84 -16.71 -26.98
C PRO A 261 -0.75 -17.21 -27.92
N ALA A 262 0.10 -18.11 -27.42
CA ALA A 262 1.38 -18.57 -27.96
C ALA A 262 1.31 -19.28 -29.33
N ALA A 263 0.72 -18.62 -30.33
CA ALA A 263 0.83 -18.93 -31.75
C ALA A 263 1.70 -17.86 -32.42
N GLU A 264 2.85 -17.54 -31.80
CA GLU A 264 3.85 -16.62 -32.36
C GLU A 264 4.52 -17.21 -33.62
N LYS A 265 4.32 -18.51 -33.89
CA LYS A 265 4.80 -19.23 -35.08
C LYS A 265 3.70 -19.59 -36.11
N ALA A 266 2.55 -18.93 -36.10
CA ALA A 266 1.53 -19.14 -37.14
C ALA A 266 1.72 -18.16 -38.30
N ALA A 267 2.11 -18.65 -39.48
CA ALA A 267 2.41 -17.83 -40.65
C ALA A 267 1.15 -17.22 -41.32
N ASN A 268 -0.05 -17.74 -41.03
CA ASN A 268 -1.31 -17.36 -41.68
C ASN A 268 -2.44 -17.07 -40.67
N ILE A 269 -3.33 -16.13 -41.00
CA ILE A 269 -4.52 -15.75 -40.20
C ILE A 269 -5.44 -16.96 -39.93
N ILE A 270 -5.50 -17.92 -40.86
CA ILE A 270 -6.30 -19.14 -40.79
C ILE A 270 -5.82 -20.09 -39.68
N GLN A 271 -4.50 -20.22 -39.49
CA GLN A 271 -3.93 -21.05 -38.41
C GLN A 271 -4.10 -20.39 -37.03
N ARG A 272 -4.23 -19.06 -37.01
CA ARG A 272 -4.38 -18.28 -35.79
C ARG A 272 -5.80 -18.36 -35.21
N TYR A 273 -6.81 -18.55 -36.04
CA TYR A 273 -8.23 -18.63 -35.64
C TYR A 273 -8.98 -19.78 -36.35
N PRO A 274 -8.57 -21.04 -36.16
CA PRO A 274 -9.09 -22.17 -36.93
C PRO A 274 -10.60 -22.39 -36.75
N VAL A 275 -11.13 -22.11 -35.55
CA VAL A 275 -12.55 -22.30 -35.22
C VAL A 275 -13.45 -21.33 -35.99
N VAL A 276 -13.04 -20.07 -36.17
CA VAL A 276 -13.85 -19.06 -36.89
C VAL A 276 -13.94 -19.39 -38.37
N PHE A 277 -12.82 -19.79 -38.98
CA PHE A 277 -12.81 -20.22 -40.38
C PHE A 277 -13.62 -21.49 -40.60
N LEU A 278 -13.54 -22.47 -39.69
CA LEU A 278 -14.38 -23.68 -39.76
C LEU A 278 -15.87 -23.32 -39.66
N CYS A 279 -16.25 -22.45 -38.74
CA CYS A 279 -17.64 -22.04 -38.55
C CYS A 279 -18.18 -21.28 -39.77
N ASN A 280 -17.43 -20.31 -40.29
CA ASN A 280 -17.79 -19.60 -41.53
C ASN A 280 -17.92 -20.55 -42.73
N TYR A 281 -17.06 -21.55 -42.82
CA TYR A 281 -17.12 -22.57 -43.86
C TYR A 281 -18.39 -23.43 -43.77
N ILE A 282 -18.76 -23.87 -42.56
CA ILE A 282 -20.00 -24.64 -42.33
C ILE A 282 -21.23 -23.80 -42.67
N ILE A 283 -21.27 -22.54 -42.23
CA ILE A 283 -22.40 -21.63 -42.51
C ILE A 283 -22.53 -21.39 -44.03
N LEU A 284 -21.41 -21.16 -44.73
CA LEU A 284 -21.43 -21.01 -46.20
C LEU A 284 -21.89 -22.29 -46.91
N ALA A 285 -21.51 -23.47 -46.41
CA ALA A 285 -21.98 -24.74 -46.95
C ALA A 285 -23.50 -24.90 -46.81
N LEU A 286 -24.04 -24.60 -45.62
CA LEU A 286 -25.48 -24.63 -45.37
C LEU A 286 -26.24 -23.62 -46.23
N LEU A 287 -25.70 -22.40 -46.37
CA LEU A 287 -26.30 -21.37 -47.22
C LEU A 287 -26.40 -21.81 -48.68
N VAL A 288 -25.34 -22.44 -49.23
CA VAL A 288 -25.36 -22.98 -50.60
C VAL A 288 -26.36 -24.13 -50.73
N LEU A 289 -26.46 -25.00 -49.72
CA LEU A 289 -27.41 -26.11 -49.68
C LEU A 289 -28.86 -25.60 -49.67
N PHE A 290 -29.21 -24.70 -48.75
CA PHE A 290 -30.56 -24.14 -48.67
C PHE A 290 -30.92 -23.30 -49.89
N SER A 291 -29.97 -22.52 -50.43
CA SER A 291 -30.17 -21.77 -51.68
C SER A 291 -30.38 -22.69 -52.88
N GLY A 292 -29.66 -23.82 -52.95
CA GLY A 292 -29.84 -24.83 -53.98
C GLY A 292 -31.22 -25.51 -53.90
N MET A 293 -31.69 -25.84 -52.69
CA MET A 293 -33.03 -26.39 -52.48
C MET A 293 -34.14 -25.40 -52.82
N TRP A 294 -33.98 -24.13 -52.44
CA TRP A 294 -34.93 -23.06 -52.81
C TRP A 294 -34.97 -22.81 -54.32
N PHE A 295 -33.81 -22.82 -54.99
CA PHE A 295 -33.73 -22.68 -56.44
C PHE A 295 -34.43 -23.83 -57.17
N ALA A 296 -34.30 -25.07 -56.66
CA ALA A 296 -35.01 -26.23 -57.19
C ALA A 296 -36.54 -26.11 -57.01
N GLU A 297 -36.99 -25.57 -55.87
CA GLU A 297 -38.41 -25.33 -55.58
C GLU A 297 -39.02 -24.24 -56.48
N VAL A 298 -38.35 -23.08 -56.62
CA VAL A 298 -38.87 -21.91 -57.36
C VAL A 298 -38.88 -22.10 -58.87
N ASN A 299 -37.80 -22.65 -59.44
CA ASN A 299 -37.71 -22.80 -60.90
C ASN A 299 -38.37 -24.07 -61.43
N ALA A 300 -38.94 -24.90 -60.55
CA ALA A 300 -39.36 -26.26 -60.88
C ALA A 300 -38.28 -26.99 -61.71
N VAL A 301 -37.00 -26.71 -61.45
CA VAL A 301 -35.86 -27.41 -62.05
C VAL A 301 -35.86 -28.78 -61.39
N GLY A 302 -36.41 -29.72 -62.13
CA GLY A 302 -37.46 -30.56 -61.59
C GLY A 302 -38.35 -30.91 -62.78
N LYS A 303 -39.59 -30.43 -62.90
CA LYS A 303 -40.55 -30.89 -63.94
C LYS A 303 -40.00 -31.30 -65.31
N SER A 304 -39.17 -30.51 -66.01
CA SER A 304 -38.66 -30.90 -67.34
C SER A 304 -37.46 -31.86 -67.34
N VAL A 305 -36.56 -31.75 -66.35
CA VAL A 305 -35.43 -32.71 -66.14
C VAL A 305 -35.91 -33.97 -65.39
N PHE A 306 -36.94 -33.82 -64.57
CA PHE A 306 -37.65 -34.84 -63.82
C PHE A 306 -38.56 -35.61 -64.77
N GLU A 307 -39.35 -35.01 -65.67
CA GLU A 307 -40.03 -35.80 -66.73
C GLU A 307 -39.02 -36.53 -67.64
N PHE A 308 -37.90 -35.90 -68.00
CA PHE A 308 -36.86 -36.56 -68.81
C PHE A 308 -36.11 -37.69 -68.09
N PHE A 309 -36.02 -37.67 -66.76
CA PHE A 309 -35.27 -38.65 -65.95
C PHE A 309 -36.16 -39.56 -65.08
N VAL A 310 -37.45 -39.24 -64.91
CA VAL A 310 -38.47 -39.91 -64.08
C VAL A 310 -39.50 -40.66 -64.93
N ASP A 311 -39.34 -40.72 -66.25
CA ASP A 311 -40.03 -41.75 -67.03
C ASP A 311 -39.41 -43.16 -66.82
N SER A 312 -38.43 -43.30 -65.93
CA SER A 312 -37.92 -44.60 -65.47
C SER A 312 -37.41 -44.56 -64.03
N LYS A 313 -38.27 -44.95 -63.08
CA LYS A 313 -37.97 -45.64 -61.80
C LYS A 313 -36.72 -45.27 -60.94
N HIS A 314 -36.16 -44.06 -61.06
CA HIS A 314 -34.95 -43.67 -60.31
C HIS A 314 -35.01 -42.28 -59.65
N SER A 315 -36.19 -41.87 -59.17
CA SER A 315 -36.39 -40.61 -58.43
C SER A 315 -35.52 -40.49 -57.15
N THR A 316 -35.21 -41.61 -56.49
CA THR A 316 -34.31 -41.61 -55.33
C THR A 316 -32.84 -41.44 -55.72
N TRP A 317 -32.45 -41.89 -56.91
CA TRP A 317 -31.04 -41.97 -57.32
C TRP A 317 -30.45 -40.60 -57.67
N THR A 318 -31.25 -39.71 -58.26
CA THR A 318 -30.82 -38.34 -58.60
C THR A 318 -30.61 -37.46 -57.36
N PHE A 319 -31.44 -37.62 -56.34
CA PHE A 319 -31.24 -36.97 -55.04
C PHE A 319 -29.92 -37.43 -54.38
N TRP A 320 -29.66 -38.74 -54.37
CA TRP A 320 -28.40 -39.27 -53.85
C TRP A 320 -27.18 -38.81 -54.66
N ILE A 321 -27.28 -38.68 -55.98
CA ILE A 321 -26.19 -38.15 -56.83
C ILE A 321 -25.89 -36.70 -56.46
N PHE A 322 -26.91 -35.83 -56.30
CA PHE A 322 -26.70 -34.44 -55.92
C PHE A 322 -26.07 -34.32 -54.53
N VAL A 323 -26.55 -35.11 -53.56
CA VAL A 323 -25.98 -35.17 -52.20
C VAL A 323 -24.52 -35.66 -52.24
N VAL A 324 -24.21 -36.68 -53.04
CA VAL A 324 -22.83 -37.17 -53.21
C VAL A 324 -21.94 -36.13 -53.87
N LEU A 325 -22.42 -35.42 -54.91
CA LEU A 325 -21.67 -34.35 -55.57
C LEU A 325 -21.40 -33.18 -54.62
N PHE A 326 -22.39 -32.81 -53.79
CA PHE A 326 -22.25 -31.81 -52.75
C PHE A 326 -21.22 -32.25 -51.69
N ILE A 327 -21.31 -33.48 -51.19
CA ILE A 327 -20.34 -34.05 -50.23
C ILE A 327 -18.94 -34.13 -50.83
N VAL A 328 -18.79 -34.47 -52.11
CA VAL A 328 -17.49 -34.51 -52.79
C VAL A 328 -16.93 -33.09 -52.98
N PHE A 329 -17.74 -32.13 -53.40
CA PHE A 329 -17.31 -30.75 -53.59
C PHE A 329 -16.88 -30.10 -52.27
N PHE A 330 -17.71 -30.20 -51.23
CA PHE A 330 -17.38 -29.69 -49.90
C PHE A 330 -16.28 -30.54 -49.24
N GLY A 331 -16.26 -31.85 -49.42
CA GLY A 331 -15.17 -32.72 -48.95
C GLY A 331 -13.81 -32.37 -49.55
N VAL A 332 -13.75 -32.06 -50.85
CA VAL A 332 -12.53 -31.60 -51.55
C VAL A 332 -12.11 -30.21 -51.07
N LEU A 333 -13.05 -29.29 -50.86
CA LEU A 333 -12.79 -27.96 -50.28
C LEU A 333 -12.29 -28.06 -48.82
N GLY A 334 -12.88 -28.93 -48.01
CA GLY A 334 -12.45 -29.22 -46.64
C GLY A 334 -11.07 -29.86 -46.60
N TRP A 335 -10.77 -30.78 -47.52
CA TRP A 335 -9.44 -31.35 -47.69
C TRP A 335 -8.41 -30.30 -48.15
N PHE A 336 -8.79 -29.38 -49.03
CA PHE A 336 -7.95 -28.27 -49.47
C PHE A 336 -7.64 -27.30 -48.31
N LEU A 337 -8.63 -26.97 -47.50
CA LEU A 337 -8.48 -26.17 -46.27
C LEU A 337 -7.59 -26.88 -45.24
N TRP A 338 -7.77 -28.19 -45.03
CA TRP A 338 -6.91 -29.00 -44.16
C TRP A 338 -5.47 -29.07 -44.66
N LYS A 339 -5.28 -29.21 -45.98
CA LYS A 339 -3.96 -29.20 -46.62
C LYS A 339 -3.27 -27.84 -46.46
N TRP A 340 -4.02 -26.74 -46.59
CA TRP A 340 -3.53 -25.38 -46.32
C TRP A 340 -3.23 -25.13 -44.84
N TYR A 341 -3.96 -25.80 -43.94
CA TYR A 341 -3.69 -25.78 -42.50
C TYR A 341 -2.37 -26.51 -42.17
N GLY A 342 -2.06 -27.63 -42.82
CA GLY A 342 -0.84 -28.41 -42.60
C GLY A 342 0.41 -27.97 -43.38
N SER A 343 0.26 -27.23 -44.48
CA SER A 343 1.37 -26.88 -45.39
C SER A 343 2.09 -25.59 -44.98
N LYS A 344 2.94 -25.66 -43.94
CA LYS A 344 4.21 -24.91 -43.84
C LYS A 344 4.98 -25.36 -42.59
N LYS A 345 5.69 -26.49 -42.73
CA LYS A 345 6.70 -26.94 -41.77
C LYS A 345 8.11 -27.09 -42.39
N SER A 346 8.37 -26.42 -43.52
CA SER A 346 9.66 -26.51 -44.20
C SER A 346 10.10 -25.17 -44.78
N SER A 347 10.70 -24.32 -43.95
CA SER A 347 11.64 -23.26 -44.36
C SER A 347 12.10 -22.47 -43.12
N GLU A 348 12.88 -23.11 -42.25
CA GLU A 348 13.85 -22.42 -41.40
C GLU A 348 15.15 -23.24 -41.47
N LYS A 349 16.06 -22.78 -42.32
CA LYS A 349 17.50 -22.88 -42.12
C LYS A 349 17.99 -21.49 -41.78
#